data_AF-A0A1H6FIQ1-F1
#
_entry.id   AF-A0A1H6FIQ1-F1
#
_cell.length_a   1.000
_cell.length_b   1.000
_cell.length_c   1.000
_cell.angle_alpha   90.00
_cell.angle_beta   90.00
_cell.angle_gamma   90.00
#
_symmetry.space_group_name_H-M   'P 1'
#
loop_
_entity.id
_entity.type
_entity.pdbx_description
1 polymer ?
#
loop_
_entity_poly.entity_id
_entity_poly.type
_entity_poly.pdbx_seq_one_letter_code
_entity_poly.pdbx_strand_id
1 'polypeptide(L)'
;MSDSTARATRELDAAAARPVEQPLRVLVLVGSLRRDSYNRRLARAFSEEAPQGLELVEWPRLAELPHYNEDLEDDPPLAAVQLRRAVAAADALLLITPEYNAGPSSAIKNAVDWASRPPGRAPIAGKPAAVAGASVSSFGALWAQQQLRRALLIAGARPLERELPVARVDQRFAGNRLRDAGLRQELRALLEELATAACSQLTTPQATAAARGSTS
;
A
#
# COMPACT_ATOMS: atom_id res chain seq x y z
N MET A 1 -27.55 21.03 -19.75
CA MET A 1 -26.91 19.99 -18.91
C MET A 1 -25.92 19.13 -19.74
N SER A 2 -24.99 19.76 -20.49
CA SER A 2 -24.07 19.02 -21.37
C SER A 2 -22.60 19.43 -21.22
N ASP A 3 -22.28 20.44 -20.41
CA ASP A 3 -20.94 21.04 -20.36
C ASP A 3 -20.12 20.65 -19.11
N SER A 4 -20.79 20.18 -18.05
CA SER A 4 -20.14 19.80 -16.78
C SER A 4 -19.51 18.40 -16.83
N THR A 5 -20.09 17.47 -17.60
CA THR A 5 -19.61 16.09 -17.70
C THR A 5 -18.37 15.99 -18.60
N ALA A 6 -18.30 16.81 -19.66
CA ALA A 6 -17.15 16.84 -20.58
C ALA A 6 -15.87 17.40 -19.93
N ARG A 7 -16.01 18.30 -18.94
CA ARG A 7 -14.89 18.88 -18.18
C ARG A 7 -14.32 17.90 -17.16
N ALA A 8 -15.19 17.13 -16.47
CA ALA A 8 -14.77 16.08 -15.54
C ALA A 8 -14.05 14.91 -16.25
N THR A 9 -14.47 14.55 -17.47
CA THR A 9 -13.78 13.52 -18.27
C THR A 9 -12.42 13.99 -18.78
N ARG A 10 -12.27 15.27 -19.16
CA ARG A 10 -10.96 15.84 -19.56
C ARG A 10 -9.96 16.01 -18.42
N GLU A 11 -10.42 16.23 -17.19
CA GLU A 11 -9.55 16.25 -16.00
C GLU A 11 -9.10 14.83 -15.57
N LEU A 12 -9.88 13.79 -15.90
CA LEU A 12 -9.48 12.39 -15.74
C LEU A 12 -8.50 11.92 -16.83
N ASP A 13 -8.69 12.35 -18.08
CA ASP A 13 -7.79 12.01 -19.19
C ASP A 13 -6.43 12.74 -19.12
N ALA A 14 -6.38 13.94 -18.53
CA ALA A 14 -5.12 14.66 -18.29
C ALA A 14 -4.21 14.00 -17.23
N ALA A 15 -4.74 13.08 -16.42
CA ALA A 15 -3.96 12.27 -15.48
C ALA A 15 -3.27 11.07 -16.15
N ALA A 16 -3.58 10.77 -17.42
CA ALA A 16 -3.19 9.52 -18.09
C ALA A 16 -1.84 9.56 -18.84
N ALA A 17 -1.13 10.69 -18.86
CA ALA A 17 0.24 10.75 -19.39
C ALA A 17 1.14 11.55 -18.44
N ARG A 18 1.73 10.86 -17.46
CA ARG A 18 2.76 11.47 -16.61
C ARG A 18 4.04 11.67 -17.43
N PRO A 19 4.62 12.88 -17.45
CA PRO A 19 5.98 13.05 -17.96
C PRO A 19 6.94 12.20 -17.13
N VAL A 20 8.01 11.72 -17.77
CA VAL A 20 9.04 10.80 -17.24
C VAL A 20 9.85 11.36 -16.05
N GLU A 21 9.48 12.53 -15.51
CA GLU A 21 10.23 13.26 -14.47
C GLU A 21 9.67 13.19 -13.05
N GLN A 22 8.46 12.65 -12.81
CA GLN A 22 7.95 12.53 -11.44
C GLN A 22 8.33 11.19 -10.80
N PRO A 23 8.80 11.17 -9.54
CA PRO A 23 9.15 9.92 -8.87
C PRO A 23 7.92 9.03 -8.71
N LEU A 24 8.13 7.72 -8.79
CA LEU A 24 7.12 6.72 -8.46
C LEU A 24 6.76 6.84 -6.98
N ARG A 25 5.48 7.00 -6.70
CA ARG A 25 4.99 7.24 -5.34
C ARG A 25 4.53 5.94 -4.69
N VAL A 26 5.19 5.53 -3.62
CA VAL A 26 4.80 4.36 -2.81
C VAL A 26 4.12 4.84 -1.54
N LEU A 27 2.85 4.50 -1.36
CA LEU A 27 2.15 4.76 -0.10
C LEU A 27 2.54 3.70 0.94
N VAL A 28 3.08 4.14 2.07
CA VAL A 28 3.48 3.28 3.17
C VAL A 28 2.41 3.26 4.25
N LEU A 29 1.92 2.07 4.60
CA LEU A 29 0.98 1.85 5.70
C LEU A 29 1.66 1.06 6.81
N VAL A 30 1.79 1.65 8.01
CA VAL A 30 2.46 1.03 9.16
C VAL A 30 1.43 0.53 10.17
N GLY A 31 1.28 -0.79 10.28
CA GLY A 31 0.25 -1.46 11.09
C GLY A 31 0.43 -1.37 12.61
N SER A 32 1.45 -0.68 13.11
CA SER A 32 1.72 -0.57 14.53
C SER A 32 1.50 0.85 15.02
N LEU A 33 0.45 1.05 15.83
CA LEU A 33 0.04 2.36 16.32
C LEU A 33 0.88 2.89 17.48
N ARG A 34 1.62 2.02 18.19
CA ARG A 34 2.45 2.45 19.33
C ARG A 34 3.57 3.40 18.89
N ARG A 35 3.92 4.35 19.75
CA ARG A 35 4.97 5.35 19.49
C ARG A 35 6.31 4.71 19.08
N ASP A 36 6.80 3.78 19.89
CA ASP A 36 8.17 3.24 19.77
C ASP A 36 8.26 2.01 18.83
N SER A 37 7.42 1.99 17.78
CA SER A 37 7.24 0.85 16.88
C SER A 37 8.50 0.46 16.10
N TYR A 38 8.83 -0.83 16.10
CA TYR A 38 9.85 -1.40 15.21
C TYR A 38 9.43 -1.34 13.75
N ASN A 39 8.13 -1.46 13.45
CA ASN A 39 7.61 -1.40 12.09
C ASN A 39 7.70 0.02 11.53
N ARG A 40 7.55 1.05 12.36
CA ARG A 40 7.81 2.44 11.95
C ARG A 40 9.30 2.73 11.75
N ARG A 41 10.18 2.12 12.56
CA ARG A 41 11.64 2.16 12.32
C ARG A 41 12.01 1.47 11.00
N LEU A 42 11.38 0.33 10.70
CA LEU A 42 11.54 -0.36 9.41
C LEU A 42 11.05 0.50 8.24
N ALA A 43 9.91 1.20 8.37
CA ALA A 43 9.41 2.13 7.36
C ALA A 43 10.41 3.25 7.03
N ARG A 44 11.05 3.81 8.06
CA ARG A 44 12.12 4.81 7.90
C ARG A 44 13.33 4.22 7.18
N ALA A 45 13.75 3.00 7.54
CA ALA A 45 14.84 2.31 6.87
C ALA A 45 14.54 2.05 5.38
N PHE A 46 13.31 1.68 5.02
CA PHE A 46 12.90 1.61 3.61
C PHE A 46 13.04 2.94 2.90
N SER A 47 12.68 4.05 3.55
CA SER A 47 12.80 5.39 2.97
C SER A 47 14.27 5.79 2.77
N GLU A 48 15.16 5.39 3.69
CA GLU A 48 16.62 5.60 3.58
C GLU A 48 17.26 4.76 2.47
N GLU A 49 16.69 3.58 2.16
CA GLU A 49 17.19 2.66 1.13
C GLU A 49 16.46 2.81 -0.22
N ALA A 50 15.59 3.81 -0.35
CA ALA A 50 14.81 4.03 -1.57
C ALA A 50 15.74 4.35 -2.75
N PRO A 51 15.61 3.63 -3.89
CA PRO A 51 16.37 3.97 -5.09
C PRO A 51 15.93 5.33 -5.63
N GLN A 52 16.80 5.94 -6.45
CA GLN A 52 16.47 7.19 -7.12
C GLN A 52 15.20 7.03 -7.97
N GLY A 53 14.32 8.03 -7.91
CA GLY A 53 13.04 8.00 -8.63
C GLY A 53 11.92 7.26 -7.91
N LEU A 54 12.14 6.78 -6.67
CA LEU A 54 11.10 6.23 -5.80
C LEU A 54 10.89 7.12 -4.58
N GLU A 55 9.66 7.58 -4.36
CA GLU A 55 9.27 8.37 -3.18
C GLU A 55 8.36 7.52 -2.28
N LEU A 56 8.77 7.32 -1.02
CA LEU A 56 7.95 6.65 -0.01
C LEU A 56 7.22 7.68 0.84
N VAL A 57 5.89 7.58 0.92
CA VAL A 57 5.04 8.49 1.70
C VAL A 57 4.24 7.69 2.72
N GLU A 58 4.55 7.86 4.01
CA GLU A 58 3.77 7.25 5.10
C GLU A 58 2.39 7.90 5.20
N TRP A 59 1.34 7.08 5.33
CA TRP A 59 0.02 7.53 5.80
C TRP A 59 -0.06 7.41 7.32
N PRO A 60 -0.01 8.51 8.09
CA PRO A 60 0.19 8.43 9.54
C PRO A 60 -1.11 8.20 10.33
N ARG A 61 -2.26 8.18 9.66
CA ARG A 61 -3.59 8.33 10.29
C ARG A 61 -4.37 7.03 10.43
N LEU A 62 -3.67 5.88 10.49
CA LEU A 62 -4.33 4.56 10.65
C LEU A 62 -5.16 4.49 11.95
N ALA A 63 -4.71 5.17 13.01
CA ALA A 63 -5.43 5.21 14.29
C ALA A 63 -6.77 5.97 14.23
N GLU A 64 -6.98 6.78 13.20
CA GLU A 64 -8.19 7.60 13.03
C GLU A 64 -9.25 6.89 12.18
N LEU A 65 -8.92 5.73 11.61
CA LEU A 65 -9.90 4.94 10.88
C LEU A 65 -10.86 4.29 11.89
N PRO A 66 -12.18 4.55 11.78
CA PRO A 66 -13.15 3.75 12.52
C PRO A 66 -13.08 2.31 12.04
N HIS A 67 -13.59 1.37 12.85
CA HIS A 67 -13.82 0.03 12.38
C HIS A 67 -14.68 0.09 11.11
N TYR A 68 -14.29 -0.68 10.10
CA TYR A 68 -15.07 -0.81 8.88
C TYR A 68 -16.49 -1.25 9.26
N ASN A 69 -17.47 -0.49 8.75
CA ASN A 69 -18.88 -0.80 8.81
C ASN A 69 -19.47 -0.47 7.43
N GLU A 70 -20.17 -1.43 6.83
CA GLU A 70 -20.77 -1.28 5.51
C GLU A 70 -21.90 -0.23 5.49
N ASP A 71 -22.55 0.01 6.63
CA ASP A 71 -23.56 1.08 6.77
C ASP A 71 -22.99 2.49 6.51
N LEU A 72 -21.66 2.64 6.61
CA LEU A 72 -20.97 3.91 6.42
C LEU A 72 -20.46 4.10 4.98
N GLU A 73 -20.83 3.25 4.03
CA GLU A 73 -20.29 3.37 2.66
C GLU A 73 -20.87 4.50 1.84
N ASP A 74 -22.15 4.81 2.06
CA ASP A 74 -22.85 5.89 1.35
C ASP A 74 -22.39 7.28 1.83
N ASP A 75 -22.01 7.40 3.11
CA ASP A 75 -21.41 8.60 3.71
C ASP A 75 -20.15 8.23 4.52
N PRO A 76 -19.01 7.99 3.85
CA PRO A 76 -17.81 7.48 4.50
C PRO A 76 -17.12 8.54 5.38
N PRO A 77 -16.63 8.14 6.56
CA PRO A 77 -15.86 9.02 7.44
C PRO A 77 -14.68 9.68 6.72
N LEU A 78 -14.36 10.91 7.08
CA LEU A 78 -13.30 11.70 6.43
C LEU A 78 -11.95 10.95 6.37
N ALA A 79 -11.58 10.23 7.42
CA ALA A 79 -10.34 9.44 7.45
C ALA A 79 -10.33 8.32 6.38
N ALA A 80 -11.47 7.66 6.15
CA ALA A 80 -11.62 6.64 5.10
C ALA A 80 -11.54 7.27 3.70
N VAL A 81 -12.20 8.41 3.49
CA VAL A 81 -12.11 9.17 2.22
C VAL A 81 -10.66 9.57 1.93
N GLN A 82 -9.95 10.06 2.94
CA GLN A 82 -8.57 10.50 2.80
C GLN A 82 -7.61 9.33 2.56
N LEU A 83 -7.81 8.18 3.21
CA LEU A 83 -7.07 6.95 2.91
C LEU A 83 -7.30 6.54 1.45
N ARG A 84 -8.54 6.48 0.99
CA ARG A 84 -8.88 6.11 -0.40
C ARG A 84 -8.22 7.05 -1.41
N ARG A 85 -8.20 8.36 -1.14
CA ARG A 85 -7.47 9.35 -1.96
C ARG A 85 -5.96 9.11 -1.96
N ALA A 86 -5.38 8.82 -0.81
CA ALA A 86 -3.95 8.53 -0.71
C ALA A 86 -3.57 7.27 -1.49
N VAL A 87 -4.38 6.21 -1.41
CA VAL A 87 -4.22 4.96 -2.17
C VAL A 87 -4.37 5.21 -3.67
N ALA A 88 -5.39 5.97 -4.09
CA ALA A 88 -5.62 6.29 -5.50
C ALA A 88 -4.41 7.01 -6.13
N ALA A 89 -3.86 7.98 -5.40
CA ALA A 89 -2.73 8.81 -5.83
C ALA A 89 -1.34 8.15 -5.68
N ALA A 90 -1.27 6.88 -5.27
CA ALA A 90 -0.01 6.14 -5.15
C ALA A 90 0.17 5.21 -6.35
N ASP A 91 1.40 4.98 -6.80
CA ASP A 91 1.73 4.02 -7.85
C ASP A 91 1.81 2.59 -7.33
N ALA A 92 2.22 2.44 -6.07
CA ALA A 92 2.30 1.18 -5.38
C ALA A 92 2.09 1.34 -3.87
N LEU A 93 1.89 0.21 -3.18
CA LEU A 93 1.65 0.16 -1.74
C LEU A 93 2.76 -0.63 -1.04
N LEU A 94 3.23 -0.13 0.09
CA LEU A 94 4.10 -0.87 1.01
C LEU A 94 3.40 -1.00 2.37
N LEU A 95 3.00 -2.21 2.72
CA LEU A 95 2.32 -2.50 3.98
C LEU A 95 3.29 -3.15 4.95
N ILE A 96 3.51 -2.51 6.10
CA ILE A 96 4.46 -2.97 7.11
C ILE A 96 3.69 -3.34 8.38
N THR A 97 3.59 -4.63 8.69
CA THR A 97 2.76 -5.12 9.79
C THR A 97 3.57 -5.76 10.91
N PRO A 98 3.24 -5.51 12.20
CA PRO A 98 3.60 -6.44 13.26
C PRO A 98 2.78 -7.73 13.11
N GLU A 99 3.09 -8.73 13.94
CA GLU A 99 2.29 -9.95 14.07
C GLU A 99 1.66 -10.02 15.45
N TYR A 100 0.33 -10.13 15.49
CA TYR A 100 -0.44 -10.36 16.69
C TYR A 100 -1.26 -11.64 16.49
N ASN A 101 -0.99 -12.66 17.29
CA ASN A 101 -1.68 -13.96 17.24
C ASN A 101 -1.67 -14.60 15.84
N ALA A 102 -0.49 -14.66 15.21
CA ALA A 102 -0.28 -15.18 13.85
C ALA A 102 -1.06 -14.44 12.73
N GLY A 103 -1.57 -13.24 13.01
CA GLY A 103 -2.24 -12.39 12.04
C GLY A 103 -1.68 -10.97 11.99
N PRO A 104 -2.03 -10.20 10.95
CA PRO A 104 -1.68 -8.79 10.87
C PRO A 104 -2.39 -8.00 11.96
N SER A 105 -1.89 -6.80 12.24
CA SER A 105 -2.58 -5.89 13.15
C SER A 105 -4.00 -5.57 12.67
N SER A 106 -4.94 -5.41 13.61
CA SER A 106 -6.30 -4.96 13.28
C SER A 106 -6.30 -3.64 12.53
N ALA A 107 -5.41 -2.71 12.87
CA ALA A 107 -5.31 -1.40 12.23
C ALA A 107 -4.99 -1.50 10.72
N ILE A 108 -3.98 -2.30 10.33
CA ILE A 108 -3.61 -2.41 8.91
C ILE A 108 -4.63 -3.21 8.11
N LYS A 109 -5.23 -4.24 8.72
CA LYS A 109 -6.29 -5.01 8.08
C LYS A 109 -7.53 -4.14 7.85
N ASN A 110 -7.91 -3.33 8.82
CA ASN A 110 -9.01 -2.36 8.70
C ASN A 110 -8.73 -1.31 7.61
N ALA A 111 -7.48 -0.87 7.45
CA ALA A 111 -7.11 0.02 6.34
C ALA A 111 -7.29 -0.66 4.97
N VAL A 112 -6.94 -1.94 4.83
CA VAL A 112 -7.21 -2.72 3.61
C VAL A 112 -8.71 -2.82 3.36
N ASP A 113 -9.51 -3.07 4.40
CA ASP A 113 -10.97 -3.15 4.28
C ASP A 113 -11.56 -1.84 3.75
N TRP A 114 -11.22 -0.70 4.34
CA TRP A 114 -11.64 0.61 3.85
C TRP A 114 -11.17 0.94 2.43
N ALA A 115 -9.94 0.52 2.07
CA ALA A 115 -9.36 0.77 0.74
C ALA A 115 -9.91 -0.16 -0.36
N SER A 116 -10.49 -1.30 0.02
CA SER A 116 -11.14 -2.27 -0.88
C SER A 116 -12.52 -1.86 -1.36
N ARG A 117 -12.99 -0.68 -0.95
CA ARG A 117 -14.36 -0.20 -1.17
C ARG A 117 -14.37 1.15 -1.89
N PRO A 118 -15.44 1.45 -2.66
CA PRO A 118 -16.57 0.57 -2.97
C PRO A 118 -16.20 -0.51 -4.00
N PRO A 119 -16.94 -1.62 -4.08
CA PRO A 119 -16.65 -2.71 -5.03
C PRO A 119 -16.66 -2.22 -6.48
N GLY A 120 -15.76 -2.75 -7.31
CA GLY A 120 -15.62 -2.37 -8.72
C GLY A 120 -14.98 -1.01 -8.98
N ARG A 121 -14.85 -0.14 -7.96
CA ARG A 121 -14.17 1.17 -8.06
C ARG A 121 -13.17 1.40 -6.92
N ALA A 122 -12.76 0.33 -6.25
CA ALA A 122 -11.86 0.38 -5.12
C ALA A 122 -10.48 0.91 -5.56
N PRO A 123 -9.91 1.94 -4.91
CA PRO A 123 -8.64 2.52 -5.31
C PRO A 123 -7.44 1.57 -5.15
N ILE A 124 -7.60 0.52 -4.33
CA ILE A 124 -6.59 -0.52 -4.13
C ILE A 124 -6.53 -1.52 -5.30
N ALA A 125 -7.58 -1.59 -6.12
CA ALA A 125 -7.67 -2.55 -7.22
C ALA A 125 -6.55 -2.32 -8.24
N GLY A 126 -5.91 -3.41 -8.65
CA GLY A 126 -4.77 -3.40 -9.56
C GLY A 126 -3.46 -2.95 -8.92
N LYS A 127 -3.44 -2.19 -7.81
CA LYS A 127 -2.20 -1.62 -7.25
C LYS A 127 -1.16 -2.70 -6.95
N PRO A 128 0.10 -2.57 -7.42
CA PRO A 128 1.19 -3.39 -6.93
C PRO A 128 1.37 -3.14 -5.43
N ALA A 129 1.59 -4.20 -4.67
CA ALA A 129 1.78 -4.09 -3.23
C ALA A 129 2.94 -4.97 -2.74
N ALA A 130 3.77 -4.43 -1.85
CA ALA A 130 4.73 -5.20 -1.08
C ALA A 130 4.26 -5.31 0.36
N VAL A 131 4.57 -6.44 1.00
CA VAL A 131 4.33 -6.66 2.42
C VAL A 131 5.64 -6.96 3.12
N ALA A 132 5.89 -6.27 4.22
CA ALA A 132 7.01 -6.52 5.11
C ALA A 132 6.53 -6.52 6.56
N GLY A 133 7.38 -6.95 7.47
CA GLY A 133 7.02 -6.99 8.88
C GLY A 133 8.22 -7.18 9.76
N ALA A 134 8.18 -6.55 10.92
CA ALA A 134 9.22 -6.64 11.93
C ALA A 134 8.68 -7.18 13.25
N SER A 135 9.40 -8.14 13.80
CA SER A 135 9.14 -8.74 15.11
C SER A 135 10.45 -9.00 15.86
N VAL A 136 10.37 -8.98 17.19
CA VAL A 136 11.47 -9.47 18.06
C VAL A 136 11.55 -11.00 18.05
N SER A 137 10.48 -11.68 17.61
CA SER A 137 10.45 -13.13 17.47
C SER A 137 11.32 -13.62 16.30
N SER A 138 11.66 -14.91 16.32
CA SER A 138 12.46 -15.57 15.29
C SER A 138 11.77 -15.69 13.93
N PHE A 139 10.44 -15.57 13.87
CA PHE A 139 9.66 -15.72 12.64
C PHE A 139 9.41 -14.39 11.92
N GLY A 140 9.77 -13.24 12.48
CA GLY A 140 9.76 -11.97 11.75
C GLY A 140 8.40 -11.54 11.21
N ALA A 141 7.30 -11.90 11.88
CA ALA A 141 5.93 -11.64 11.42
C ALA A 141 5.50 -12.38 10.14
N LEU A 142 6.12 -13.52 9.83
CA LEU A 142 5.85 -14.31 8.62
C LEU A 142 4.36 -14.60 8.38
N TRP A 143 3.63 -15.08 9.40
CA TRP A 143 2.22 -15.46 9.22
C TRP A 143 1.34 -14.24 8.99
N ALA A 144 1.62 -13.14 9.70
CA ALA A 144 0.96 -11.87 9.47
C ALA A 144 1.16 -11.37 8.03
N GLN A 145 2.38 -11.51 7.49
CA GLN A 145 2.66 -11.13 6.10
C GLN A 145 1.87 -12.00 5.11
N GLN A 146 1.88 -13.32 5.30
CA GLN A 146 1.13 -14.26 4.45
C GLN A 146 -0.38 -13.95 4.44
N GLN A 147 -0.97 -13.74 5.62
CA GLN A 147 -2.38 -13.37 5.74
C GLN A 147 -2.69 -12.01 5.11
N LEU A 148 -1.83 -11.02 5.31
CA LEU A 148 -2.04 -9.69 4.73
C LEU A 148 -1.88 -9.69 3.20
N ARG A 149 -0.92 -10.43 2.66
CA ARG A 149 -0.77 -10.66 1.21
C ARG A 149 -2.03 -11.29 0.63
N ARG A 150 -2.59 -12.31 1.30
CA ARG A 150 -3.87 -12.90 0.89
C ARG A 150 -5.01 -11.87 0.93
N ALA A 151 -5.11 -11.06 1.99
CA ALA A 151 -6.14 -10.03 2.07
C ALA A 151 -6.03 -8.99 0.95
N LEU A 152 -4.81 -8.55 0.62
CA LEU A 152 -4.54 -7.64 -0.50
C LEU A 152 -4.96 -8.25 -1.85
N LEU A 153 -4.61 -9.51 -2.09
CA LEU A 153 -4.99 -10.22 -3.31
C LEU A 153 -6.52 -10.27 -3.46
N ILE A 154 -7.24 -10.65 -2.39
CA ILE A 154 -8.70 -10.72 -2.39
C ILE A 154 -9.34 -9.32 -2.51
N ALA A 155 -8.72 -8.29 -1.95
CA ALA A 155 -9.12 -6.89 -2.12
C ALA A 155 -8.86 -6.34 -3.53
N GLY A 156 -8.23 -7.12 -4.42
CA GLY A 156 -7.99 -6.76 -5.82
C GLY A 156 -6.63 -6.11 -6.09
N ALA A 157 -5.76 -5.96 -5.09
CA ALA A 157 -4.37 -5.55 -5.33
C ALA A 157 -3.55 -6.68 -5.98
N ARG A 158 -2.34 -6.35 -6.41
CA ARG A 158 -1.34 -7.27 -6.96
C ARG A 158 -0.15 -7.37 -6.00
N PRO A 159 -0.25 -8.14 -4.90
CA PRO A 159 0.86 -8.29 -3.98
C PRO A 159 2.02 -9.05 -4.64
N LEU A 160 3.25 -8.61 -4.37
CA LEU A 160 4.46 -9.34 -4.77
C LEU A 160 4.49 -10.72 -4.11
N GLU A 161 5.20 -11.65 -4.75
CA GLU A 161 5.43 -12.98 -4.20
C GLU A 161 6.42 -12.98 -3.04
N ARG A 162 7.40 -12.07 -3.11
CA ARG A 162 8.43 -11.89 -2.10
C ARG A 162 7.83 -11.54 -0.73
N GLU A 163 8.34 -12.20 0.29
CA GLU A 163 8.10 -11.92 1.70
C GLU A 163 9.36 -11.32 2.33
N LEU A 164 9.21 -10.45 3.32
CA LEU A 164 10.34 -9.88 4.06
C LEU A 164 10.11 -9.97 5.58
N PRO A 165 10.19 -11.18 6.17
CA PRO A 165 10.11 -11.38 7.61
C PRO A 165 11.38 -10.91 8.33
N VAL A 166 11.30 -9.76 9.01
CA VAL A 166 12.42 -9.21 9.79
C VAL A 166 12.37 -9.73 11.22
N ALA A 167 13.06 -10.84 11.43
CA ALA A 167 13.22 -11.48 12.73
C ALA A 167 14.26 -10.78 13.62
N ARG A 168 14.05 -10.87 14.94
CA ARG A 168 14.95 -10.30 15.97
C ARG A 168 15.29 -8.83 15.70
N VAL A 169 14.27 -8.05 15.34
CA VAL A 169 14.44 -6.66 14.85
C VAL A 169 15.16 -5.75 15.84
N ASP A 170 15.02 -6.01 17.14
CA ASP A 170 15.73 -5.33 18.23
C ASP A 170 17.26 -5.41 18.08
N GLN A 171 17.78 -6.43 17.39
CA GLN A 171 19.21 -6.66 17.16
C GLN A 171 19.69 -6.05 15.83
N ARG A 172 18.78 -5.65 14.94
CA ARG A 172 19.09 -5.14 13.59
C ARG A 172 19.38 -3.64 13.56
N PHE A 173 18.98 -2.91 14.61
CA PHE A 173 19.09 -1.45 14.69
C PHE A 173 20.12 -1.02 15.75
N ALA A 174 20.82 0.09 15.48
CA ALA A 174 21.54 0.87 16.47
C ALA A 174 20.76 2.18 16.69
N GLY A 175 19.97 2.24 17.76
CA GLY A 175 19.00 3.30 17.97
C GLY A 175 17.91 3.29 16.88
N ASN A 176 17.87 4.34 16.04
CA ASN A 176 16.95 4.43 14.90
C ASN A 176 17.58 4.02 13.56
N ARG A 177 18.90 3.79 13.52
CA ARG A 177 19.62 3.48 12.28
C ARG A 177 19.66 1.97 12.06
N LEU A 178 19.32 1.52 10.86
CA LEU A 178 19.48 0.12 10.48
C LEU A 178 20.98 -0.17 10.27
N ARG A 179 21.57 -1.04 11.09
CA ARG A 179 23.01 -1.39 11.00
C ARG A 179 23.28 -2.62 10.14
N ASP A 180 22.26 -3.45 9.95
CA ASP A 180 22.37 -4.69 9.20
C ASP A 180 22.50 -4.41 7.69
N ALA A 181 23.66 -4.73 7.12
CA ALA A 181 23.92 -4.49 5.69
C ALA A 181 23.13 -5.44 4.78
N GLY A 182 22.92 -6.69 5.20
CA GLY A 182 22.13 -7.67 4.43
C GLY A 182 20.67 -7.26 4.36
N LEU A 183 20.09 -6.86 5.50
CA LEU A 183 18.72 -6.36 5.52
C LEU A 183 18.57 -5.10 4.66
N ARG A 184 19.51 -4.15 4.68
CA ARG A 184 19.46 -2.98 3.77
C ARG A 184 19.39 -3.39 2.29
N GLN A 185 20.17 -4.39 1.89
CA GLN A 185 20.12 -4.92 0.54
C GLN A 185 18.76 -5.58 0.22
N GLU A 186 18.19 -6.34 1.16
CA GLU A 186 16.86 -6.93 1.00
C GLU A 186 15.76 -5.87 0.90
N LEU A 187 15.82 -4.79 1.70
CA LEU A 187 14.90 -3.65 1.60
C LEU A 187 14.95 -3.03 0.20
N ARG A 188 16.16 -2.74 -0.30
CA ARG A 188 16.35 -2.16 -1.63
C ARG A 188 15.81 -3.07 -2.73
N ALA A 189 16.13 -4.36 -2.67
CA ALA A 189 15.66 -5.33 -3.66
C ALA A 189 14.13 -5.44 -3.69
N LEU A 190 13.45 -5.38 -2.53
CA LEU A 190 11.99 -5.36 -2.49
C LEU A 190 11.42 -4.06 -3.11
N LEU A 191 12.06 -2.91 -2.88
CA LEU A 191 11.64 -1.63 -3.47
C LEU A 191 11.84 -1.59 -4.99
N GLU A 192 12.94 -2.14 -5.49
CA GLU A 192 13.21 -2.27 -6.93
C GLU A 192 12.20 -3.19 -7.63
N GLU A 193 11.86 -4.33 -7.00
CA GLU A 193 10.82 -5.24 -7.49
C GLU A 193 9.44 -4.56 -7.51
N LEU A 194 9.11 -3.80 -6.46
CA LEU A 194 7.87 -3.04 -6.36
C LEU A 194 7.79 -1.93 -7.42
N ALA A 195 8.88 -1.20 -7.64
CA ALA A 195 8.98 -0.16 -8.65
C ALA A 195 8.82 -0.73 -10.06
N THR A 196 9.44 -1.89 -10.34
CA THR A 196 9.29 -2.60 -11.62
C THR A 196 7.84 -3.02 -11.86
N ALA A 197 7.17 -3.55 -10.82
CA ALA A 197 5.76 -3.90 -10.89
C ALA A 197 4.87 -2.68 -11.13
N ALA A 198 5.18 -1.52 -10.54
CA ALA A 198 4.46 -0.27 -10.75
C ALA A 198 4.62 0.27 -12.18
N CYS A 199 5.85 0.32 -12.71
CA CYS A 199 6.12 0.75 -14.09
C CYS A 199 5.35 -0.09 -15.12
N SER A 200 5.29 -1.41 -14.93
CA SER A 200 4.62 -2.33 -15.87
C SER A 200 3.11 -2.09 -15.97
N GLN A 201 2.51 -1.46 -14.95
CA GLN A 201 1.09 -1.09 -14.98
C GLN A 201 0.83 0.18 -15.78
N LEU A 202 1.76 1.14 -15.73
CA LEU A 202 1.65 2.38 -16.47
C LEU A 202 1.74 2.16 -18.00
N THR A 203 2.40 1.07 -18.42
CA THR A 203 2.57 0.71 -19.84
C THR A 203 1.50 -0.22 -20.40
N THR A 204 0.61 -0.75 -19.56
CA THR A 204 -0.49 -1.62 -20.00
C THR A 204 -1.73 -0.76 -20.23
N PRO A 205 -2.28 -0.66 -21.47
CA PRO A 205 -3.52 0.05 -21.67
C PRO A 205 -4.61 -0.61 -20.81
N GLN A 206 -5.23 0.19 -19.95
CA GLN A 206 -6.36 -0.24 -19.14
C GLN A 206 -7.46 -0.68 -20.11
N ALA A 207 -7.64 -1.99 -20.30
CA ALA A 207 -8.72 -2.52 -21.12
C ALA A 207 -10.04 -2.09 -20.47
N THR A 208 -10.64 -1.04 -21.02
CA THR A 208 -11.91 -0.48 -20.59
C THR A 208 -12.98 -1.54 -20.68
N ALA A 209 -13.38 -2.08 -19.52
CA ALA A 209 -14.61 -2.79 -19.35
C ALA A 209 -15.78 -1.78 -19.37
N ALA A 210 -16.24 -1.42 -20.56
CA ALA A 210 -17.56 -0.82 -20.78
C ALA A 210 -17.92 -0.89 -22.27
N ALA A 211 -18.87 -1.78 -22.60
CA ALA A 211 -19.88 -1.66 -23.66
C ALA A 211 -20.15 -3.00 -24.35
N ARG A 212 -20.93 -3.86 -23.69
CA ARG A 212 -22.01 -4.61 -24.37
C ARG A 212 -23.24 -4.59 -23.46
N GLY A 213 -23.83 -3.41 -23.37
CA GLY A 213 -25.26 -3.32 -23.10
C GLY A 213 -26.01 -3.71 -24.38
N SER A 214 -26.98 -4.61 -24.20
CA SER A 214 -28.22 -4.76 -24.96
C SER A 214 -28.21 -4.49 -26.47
N THR A 215 -28.39 -5.55 -27.25
CA THR A 215 -29.27 -5.49 -28.42
C THR A 215 -30.14 -6.73 -28.44
N SER A 216 -31.46 -6.47 -28.36
CA SER A 216 -32.64 -7.33 -28.54
C SER A 216 -33.00 -8.31 -27.44
#